data_AF-A0A368UA62-F1
#
_entry.id   AF-A0A368UA62-F1
#
_cell.length_a   1.000
_cell.length_b   1.000
_cell.length_c   1.000
_cell.angle_alpha   90.00
_cell.angle_beta   90.00
_cell.angle_gamma   90.00
#
_symmetry.space_group_name_H-M   'P 1'
#
loop_
_entity.id
_entity.type
_entity.pdbx_description
1 polymer ?
#
loop_
_entity_poly.entity_id
_entity_poly.type
_entity_poly.pdbx_seq_one_letter_code
_entity_poly.pdbx_strand_id
1 'polypeptide(L)'
;MMRIPFRRQSGFTLIELLIVMFALGVVLAIFSSAAGRMLTMQRIAKQEQDAYENMLVGRSMAQYATRQQVVGSLPDDIPDDYPVPNSSDILHDTGGVLDALYIARGLSPHKARHDGTANKNQRSYRKFERTDDEPLFGASGGPMLTLTIQHATVLMLADAQDKGLAPDALVTLDSNGDPQFHPSLGTEIPAYQFSNRVLQESLLGTTAQRVTRIRQALSDYVSAERANDMDRELLNNEYSNFYPASDGDQDYRQLTGATDDGSVSNLAGAGNARCYQNWISLTDIDSSSTSPDVLSRVGLVYQEHGRTAWGKSIEFCPNYIPPGVTMDPDKPPFYGAIRFRKDVVNDAGNWVHITL
;
A
#
# COMPACT_ATOMS: atom_id res chain seq x y z
N MET A 1 27.30 54.89 -68.42
CA MET A 1 26.96 53.80 -69.36
C MET A 1 27.76 52.56 -68.99
N MET A 2 27.11 51.59 -68.34
CA MET A 2 27.73 50.35 -67.86
C MET A 2 27.32 49.22 -68.80
N ARG A 3 28.26 48.70 -69.60
CA ARG A 3 28.02 47.57 -70.50
C ARG A 3 28.05 46.28 -69.67
N ILE A 4 26.89 45.68 -69.46
CA ILE A 4 26.77 44.34 -68.87
C ILE A 4 27.27 43.34 -69.93
N PRO A 5 28.31 42.54 -69.65
CA PRO A 5 28.75 41.50 -70.59
C PRO A 5 27.74 40.36 -70.61
N PHE A 6 27.16 40.11 -71.78
CA PHE A 6 26.37 38.90 -72.03
C PHE A 6 27.30 37.68 -71.94
N ARG A 7 27.26 36.96 -70.82
CA ARG A 7 27.84 35.61 -70.75
C ARG A 7 27.00 34.71 -71.67
N ARG A 8 27.67 34.04 -72.61
CA ARG A 8 27.05 32.97 -73.41
C ARG A 8 26.54 31.88 -72.46
N GLN A 9 25.23 31.76 -72.31
CA GLN A 9 24.62 30.56 -71.72
C GLN A 9 24.85 29.41 -72.71
N SER A 10 25.72 28.47 -72.35
CA SER A 10 25.76 27.16 -72.99
C SER A 10 24.43 26.46 -72.71
N GLY A 11 23.63 26.24 -73.75
CA GLY A 11 22.34 25.57 -73.61
C GLY A 11 22.50 24.18 -72.99
N PHE A 12 21.68 23.89 -71.99
CA PHE A 12 21.64 22.61 -71.30
C PHE A 12 21.31 21.52 -72.33
N THR A 13 22.21 20.55 -72.52
CA THR A 13 21.96 19.50 -73.52
C THR A 13 21.00 18.46 -72.94
N LEU A 14 20.16 17.85 -73.79
CA LEU A 14 19.21 16.81 -73.37
C LEU A 14 19.91 15.63 -72.68
N ILE A 15 21.15 15.33 -73.09
CA ILE A 15 22.00 14.31 -72.49
C ILE A 15 22.37 14.66 -71.04
N GLU A 16 22.69 15.92 -70.75
CA GLU A 16 23.02 16.40 -69.40
C GLU A 16 21.83 16.23 -68.45
N LEU A 17 20.62 16.51 -68.92
CA LEU A 17 19.39 16.32 -68.15
C LEU A 17 19.11 14.83 -67.86
N LEU A 18 19.40 13.96 -68.84
CA LEU A 18 19.23 12.51 -68.68
C LEU A 18 20.24 11.94 -67.67
N ILE A 19 21.49 12.42 -67.68
CA ILE A 19 22.51 12.05 -66.69
C ILE A 19 22.09 12.51 -65.28
N VAL A 20 21.56 13.73 -65.13
CA VAL A 20 21.08 14.24 -63.84
C VAL A 20 19.89 13.41 -63.34
N MET A 21 18.91 13.08 -64.19
CA MET A 21 17.80 12.22 -63.78
C MET A 21 18.25 10.82 -63.38
N PHE A 22 19.19 10.22 -64.12
CA PHE A 22 19.75 8.92 -63.76
C PHE A 22 20.49 8.97 -62.42
N ALA A 23 21.34 9.98 -62.22
CA ALA A 23 22.04 10.18 -60.95
C ALA A 23 21.06 10.38 -59.79
N LEU A 24 20.01 11.19 -59.99
CA LEU A 24 18.96 11.40 -58.99
C LEU A 24 18.21 10.09 -58.67
N GLY A 25 17.91 9.28 -59.69
CA GLY A 25 17.27 7.97 -59.52
C GLY A 25 18.11 6.99 -58.70
N VAL A 26 19.42 6.92 -58.95
CA VAL A 26 20.34 6.08 -58.18
C VAL A 26 20.46 6.58 -56.73
N VAL A 27 20.57 7.89 -56.53
CA VAL A 27 20.61 8.51 -55.20
C VAL A 27 19.34 8.20 -54.41
N LEU A 28 18.15 8.40 -55.02
CA LEU A 28 16.86 8.07 -54.42
C LEU A 28 16.73 6.57 -54.11
N ALA A 29 17.23 5.69 -54.98
CA ALA A 29 17.22 4.24 -54.74
C ALA A 29 18.03 3.88 -53.48
N ILE A 30 19.21 4.50 -53.30
CA ILE A 30 20.05 4.28 -52.11
C ILE A 30 19.34 4.81 -50.85
N PHE A 31 18.79 6.02 -50.90
CA PHE A 31 18.09 6.64 -49.77
C PHE A 31 16.76 5.95 -49.41
N SER A 32 16.10 5.29 -50.37
CA SER A 32 14.83 4.58 -50.10
C SER A 32 14.97 3.50 -49.01
N SER A 33 16.09 2.78 -49.02
CA SER A 33 16.40 1.76 -48.01
C SER A 33 16.75 2.36 -46.63
N ALA A 34 17.35 3.55 -46.61
CA ALA A 34 17.69 4.26 -45.38
C ALA A 34 16.45 4.88 -44.71
N ALA A 35 15.51 5.40 -45.50
CA ALA A 35 14.26 5.97 -44.99
C ALA A 35 13.44 4.95 -44.20
N GLY A 36 13.30 3.72 -44.71
CA GLY A 36 12.61 2.64 -44.00
C GLY A 36 13.25 2.31 -42.64
N ARG A 37 14.58 2.22 -42.59
CA ARG A 37 15.32 1.97 -41.34
C ARG A 37 15.16 3.12 -40.35
N MET A 38 15.19 4.36 -40.82
CA MET A 38 15.02 5.54 -39.97
C MET A 38 13.63 5.56 -39.32
N LEU A 39 12.57 5.23 -40.06
CA LEU A 39 11.21 5.13 -39.52
C LEU A 39 11.09 4.01 -38.48
N THR A 40 11.69 2.84 -38.74
CA THR A 40 11.69 1.74 -37.77
C THR A 40 12.45 2.12 -36.49
N MET A 41 13.62 2.76 -36.62
CA MET A 41 14.40 3.23 -35.46
C MET A 41 13.64 4.29 -34.65
N GLN A 42 12.93 5.21 -35.30
CA GLN A 42 12.08 6.18 -34.61
C GLN A 42 10.94 5.52 -33.84
N ARG A 43 10.31 4.48 -34.40
CA ARG A 43 9.26 3.72 -33.72
C ARG A 43 9.81 2.98 -32.50
N ILE A 44 10.95 2.30 -32.64
CA ILE A 44 11.60 1.59 -31.53
C ILE A 44 11.97 2.57 -30.42
N ALA A 45 12.63 3.68 -30.76
CA ALA A 45 13.01 4.70 -29.78
C ALA A 45 11.79 5.28 -29.04
N LYS A 46 10.67 5.48 -29.75
CA LYS A 46 9.42 5.94 -29.12
C LYS A 46 8.83 4.89 -28.19
N GLN A 47 8.79 3.62 -28.60
CA GLN A 47 8.31 2.52 -27.76
C GLN A 47 9.15 2.36 -26.48
N GLU A 48 10.47 2.44 -26.60
CA GLU A 48 11.38 2.40 -25.44
C GLU A 48 11.17 3.60 -24.52
N GLN A 49 10.98 4.80 -25.08
CA GLN A 49 10.67 5.99 -24.30
C GLN A 49 9.34 5.84 -23.56
N ASP A 50 8.30 5.34 -24.22
CA ASP A 50 6.98 5.17 -23.59
C ASP A 50 6.99 4.12 -22.50
N ALA A 51 7.72 3.02 -22.71
CA ALA A 51 7.94 1.98 -21.70
C ALA A 51 8.65 2.55 -20.46
N TYR A 52 9.69 3.36 -20.68
CA TYR A 52 10.39 4.04 -19.60
C TYR A 52 9.49 5.03 -18.86
N GLU A 53 8.70 5.83 -19.58
CA GLU A 53 7.72 6.74 -18.99
C GLU A 53 6.64 5.99 -18.18
N ASN A 54 6.13 4.84 -18.66
CA ASN A 54 5.19 3.98 -17.91
C ASN A 54 5.80 3.49 -16.59
N MET A 55 7.08 3.09 -16.61
CA MET A 55 7.82 2.73 -15.41
C MET A 55 7.93 3.90 -14.43
N LEU A 56 8.20 5.12 -14.92
CA LEU A 56 8.27 6.31 -14.05
C LEU A 56 6.91 6.64 -13.42
N VAL A 57 5.81 6.49 -14.16
CA VAL A 57 4.44 6.65 -13.62
C VAL A 57 4.20 5.65 -12.50
N GLY A 58 4.38 4.35 -12.77
CA GLY A 58 4.13 3.32 -11.76
C GLY A 58 5.01 3.44 -10.52
N ARG A 59 6.29 3.81 -10.68
CA ARG A 59 7.18 4.10 -9.53
C ARG A 59 6.72 5.31 -8.73
N SER A 60 6.14 6.32 -9.36
CA SER A 60 5.58 7.48 -8.67
C SER A 60 4.34 7.12 -7.87
N MET A 61 3.46 6.30 -8.44
CA MET A 61 2.27 5.78 -7.76
C MET A 61 2.64 4.85 -6.59
N ALA A 62 3.65 3.99 -6.76
CA ALA A 62 4.19 3.18 -5.67
C ALA A 62 4.78 4.05 -4.54
N GLN A 63 5.50 5.13 -4.88
CA GLN A 63 5.99 6.07 -3.87
C GLN A 63 4.87 6.90 -3.23
N TYR A 64 3.78 7.16 -3.96
CA TYR A 64 2.61 7.80 -3.38
C TYR A 64 2.03 6.95 -2.26
N ALA A 65 1.88 5.64 -2.48
CA ALA A 65 1.41 4.71 -1.45
C ALA A 65 2.31 4.73 -0.19
N THR A 66 3.64 4.83 -0.34
CA THR A 66 4.54 4.91 0.83
C THR A 66 4.41 6.22 1.60
N ARG A 67 3.92 7.30 0.96
CA ARG A 67 3.67 8.59 1.62
C ARG A 67 2.29 8.66 2.29
N GLN A 68 1.31 7.90 1.81
CA GLN A 68 -0.02 7.75 2.43
C GLN A 68 0.01 6.74 3.59
N GLN A 69 0.97 6.92 4.51
CA GLN A 69 1.49 5.93 5.48
C GLN A 69 0.44 5.15 6.28
N VAL A 70 -0.79 5.66 6.44
CA VAL A 70 -1.82 5.01 7.26
C VAL A 70 -2.42 3.77 6.56
N VAL A 71 -2.57 3.79 5.23
CA VAL A 71 -3.23 2.68 4.49
C VAL A 71 -2.28 2.02 3.50
N GLY A 72 -1.28 2.75 3.01
CA GLY A 72 -0.37 2.22 1.98
C GLY A 72 -1.10 1.92 0.67
N SER A 73 -2.19 2.63 0.38
CA SER A 73 -3.00 2.45 -0.82
C SER A 73 -2.39 3.15 -2.03
N LEU A 74 -2.44 2.47 -3.17
CA LEU A 74 -2.22 3.06 -4.47
C LEU A 74 -3.33 4.09 -4.78
N PRO A 75 -3.04 5.12 -5.59
CA PRO A 75 -4.05 6.07 -6.07
C PRO A 75 -5.28 5.35 -6.65
N ASP A 76 -6.44 5.99 -6.57
CA ASP A 76 -7.63 5.47 -7.23
C ASP A 76 -7.54 5.57 -8.75
N ASP A 77 -8.31 4.72 -9.43
CA ASP A 77 -8.38 4.72 -10.88
C ASP A 77 -8.90 6.06 -11.36
N ILE A 78 -8.22 6.66 -12.34
CA ILE A 78 -8.69 7.88 -12.99
C ILE A 78 -9.84 7.45 -13.90
N PRO A 79 -11.07 7.99 -13.75
CA PRO A 79 -12.19 7.60 -14.59
C PRO A 79 -11.88 7.85 -16.07
N ASP A 80 -12.21 6.89 -16.93
CA ASP A 80 -11.92 6.96 -18.37
C ASP A 80 -12.64 8.13 -19.07
N ASP A 81 -13.80 8.53 -18.53
CA ASP A 81 -14.66 9.60 -19.05
C ASP A 81 -14.21 11.01 -18.63
N TYR A 82 -13.12 11.16 -17.88
CA TYR A 82 -12.65 12.49 -17.52
C TYR A 82 -12.10 13.20 -18.76
N PRO A 83 -12.74 14.28 -19.25
CA PRO A 83 -12.17 15.05 -20.34
C PRO A 83 -10.79 15.49 -19.88
N VAL A 84 -9.77 15.28 -20.73
CA VAL A 84 -8.39 15.72 -20.49
C VAL A 84 -8.50 17.14 -19.96
N PRO A 85 -8.29 17.35 -18.66
CA PRO A 85 -8.56 18.66 -18.14
C PRO A 85 -7.49 19.54 -18.77
N ASN A 86 -7.91 20.66 -19.35
CA ASN A 86 -6.99 21.76 -19.57
C ASN A 86 -6.16 21.90 -18.28
N SER A 87 -4.86 22.16 -18.40
CA SER A 87 -3.85 22.00 -17.33
C SER A 87 -4.14 22.70 -15.97
N SER A 88 -5.29 23.36 -15.83
CA SER A 88 -5.87 23.93 -14.62
C SER A 88 -6.71 22.98 -13.74
N ASP A 89 -7.22 21.85 -14.25
CA ASP A 89 -8.15 20.97 -13.52
C ASP A 89 -7.49 19.70 -12.92
N ILE A 90 -6.17 19.74 -12.72
CA ILE A 90 -5.34 18.63 -12.20
C ILE A 90 -5.54 18.42 -10.66
N LEU A 91 -6.55 19.04 -10.05
CA LEU A 91 -6.66 19.17 -8.59
C LEU A 91 -7.61 18.19 -7.88
N HIS A 92 -8.40 17.38 -8.58
CA HIS A 92 -9.38 16.52 -7.91
C HIS A 92 -8.93 15.06 -7.88
N ASP A 93 -8.08 14.74 -6.88
CA ASP A 93 -8.33 13.74 -5.81
C ASP A 93 -7.02 13.32 -5.09
N THR A 94 -5.84 13.64 -5.64
CA THR A 94 -4.52 13.29 -5.08
C THR A 94 -3.68 14.48 -4.59
N GLY A 95 -4.30 15.67 -4.49
CA GLY A 95 -3.76 16.83 -3.78
C GLY A 95 -2.34 17.25 -4.20
N GLY A 96 -2.02 17.27 -5.50
CA GLY A 96 -0.72 17.72 -6.04
C GLY A 96 0.51 16.88 -5.63
N VAL A 97 0.38 15.94 -4.69
CA VAL A 97 1.48 15.09 -4.22
C VAL A 97 1.95 14.17 -5.33
N LEU A 98 1.01 13.58 -6.08
CA LEU A 98 1.34 12.69 -7.18
C LEU A 98 2.02 13.44 -8.34
N ASP A 99 1.59 14.66 -8.65
CA ASP A 99 2.26 15.52 -9.63
C ASP A 99 3.68 15.89 -9.22
N ALA A 100 3.87 16.26 -7.94
CA ALA A 100 5.20 16.52 -7.40
C ALA A 100 6.10 15.28 -7.52
N LEU A 101 5.55 14.07 -7.35
CA LEU A 101 6.27 12.81 -7.52
C LEU A 101 6.62 12.52 -8.99
N TYR A 102 5.74 12.87 -9.94
CA TYR A 102 6.05 12.80 -11.37
C TYR A 102 7.16 13.78 -11.74
N ILE A 103 7.02 15.04 -11.34
CA ILE A 103 8.00 16.11 -11.61
C ILE A 103 9.35 15.75 -11.00
N ALA A 104 9.38 15.23 -9.77
CA ALA A 104 10.60 14.78 -9.11
C ALA A 104 11.32 13.65 -9.86
N ARG A 105 10.61 12.91 -10.73
CA ARG A 105 11.18 11.89 -11.62
C ARG A 105 11.44 12.38 -13.04
N GLY A 106 11.30 13.68 -13.31
CA GLY A 106 11.48 14.26 -14.64
C GLY A 106 10.31 13.99 -15.60
N LEU A 107 9.17 13.53 -15.10
CA LEU A 107 7.96 13.32 -15.88
C LEU A 107 7.00 14.50 -15.66
N SER A 108 6.67 15.23 -16.72
CA SER A 108 5.62 16.24 -16.62
C SER A 108 4.25 15.56 -16.38
N PRO A 109 3.34 16.14 -15.57
CA PRO A 109 2.01 15.56 -15.35
C PRO A 109 1.22 15.31 -16.64
N HIS A 110 1.40 16.16 -17.66
CA HIS A 110 0.80 15.93 -18.98
C HIS A 110 1.32 14.64 -19.63
N LYS A 111 2.64 14.42 -19.59
CA LYS A 111 3.25 13.16 -20.04
C LYS A 111 2.83 11.95 -19.22
N ALA A 112 2.47 12.10 -17.95
CA ALA A 112 1.96 10.98 -17.17
C ALA A 112 0.63 10.42 -17.73
N ARG A 113 -0.12 11.23 -18.48
CA ARG A 113 -1.42 10.86 -19.07
C ARG A 113 -1.37 10.65 -20.58
N HIS A 114 -0.57 11.41 -21.31
CA HIS A 114 -0.50 11.35 -22.77
C HIS A 114 0.94 11.35 -23.27
N ASP A 115 1.16 10.80 -24.45
CA ASP A 115 2.49 10.80 -25.06
C ASP A 115 2.84 12.08 -25.85
N GLY A 116 1.91 13.04 -25.89
CA GLY A 116 2.06 14.31 -26.59
C GLY A 116 2.00 14.23 -28.12
N THR A 117 1.65 13.06 -28.68
CA THR A 117 1.49 12.90 -30.14
C THR A 117 0.15 13.44 -30.63
N ALA A 118 0.04 13.68 -31.95
CA ALA A 118 -1.20 14.12 -32.58
C ALA A 118 -2.34 13.10 -32.44
N ASN A 119 -1.99 11.81 -32.33
CA ASN A 119 -2.94 10.71 -32.12
C ASN A 119 -3.39 10.58 -30.66
N LYS A 120 -2.86 11.44 -29.76
CA LYS A 120 -3.22 11.52 -28.34
C LYS A 120 -3.24 10.15 -27.64
N ASN A 121 -2.21 9.33 -27.86
CA ASN A 121 -2.11 8.06 -27.14
C ASN A 121 -2.17 8.34 -25.63
N GLN A 122 -2.96 7.55 -24.91
CA GLN A 122 -3.27 7.77 -23.51
C GLN A 122 -2.70 6.66 -22.66
N ARG A 123 -2.09 7.04 -21.53
CA ARG A 123 -1.69 6.13 -20.47
C ARG A 123 -2.90 5.81 -19.62
N SER A 124 -3.28 4.55 -19.62
CA SER A 124 -4.31 4.02 -18.73
C SER A 124 -3.66 3.43 -17.49
N TYR A 125 -4.25 3.73 -16.35
CA TYR A 125 -3.94 3.13 -15.06
C TYR A 125 -5.12 2.27 -14.63
N ARG A 126 -4.83 1.06 -14.15
CA ARG A 126 -5.82 0.16 -13.60
C ARG A 126 -5.31 -0.47 -12.32
N LYS A 127 -6.14 -0.44 -11.29
CA LYS A 127 -5.89 -1.02 -9.97
C LYS A 127 -6.80 -2.23 -9.75
N PHE A 128 -6.22 -3.28 -9.18
CA PHE A 128 -6.90 -4.49 -8.77
C PHE A 128 -6.60 -4.74 -7.30
N GLU A 129 -7.63 -5.03 -6.52
CA GLU A 129 -7.48 -5.33 -5.11
C GLU A 129 -7.63 -6.82 -4.87
N ARG A 130 -6.75 -7.36 -4.03
CA ARG A 130 -6.74 -8.74 -3.59
C ARG A 130 -6.47 -8.78 -2.10
N THR A 131 -7.18 -9.65 -1.39
CA THR A 131 -6.91 -9.90 0.03
C THR A 131 -6.14 -11.21 0.20
N ASP A 132 -4.99 -11.14 0.84
CA ASP A 132 -4.17 -12.31 1.18
C ASP A 132 -4.06 -12.47 2.70
N ASP A 133 -4.19 -13.70 3.19
CA ASP A 133 -3.98 -14.04 4.60
C ASP A 133 -2.51 -14.38 4.83
N GLU A 134 -1.79 -13.54 5.58
CA GLU A 134 -0.37 -13.69 5.88
C GLU A 134 -0.14 -13.84 7.40
N PRO A 135 0.74 -14.74 7.86
CA PRO A 135 1.02 -14.91 9.28
C PRO A 135 1.78 -13.71 9.85
N LEU A 136 1.34 -13.21 11.00
CA LEU A 136 1.95 -12.03 11.65
C LEU A 136 3.46 -12.17 11.87
N PHE A 137 3.94 -13.34 12.28
CA PHE A 137 5.36 -13.57 12.54
C PHE A 137 6.07 -14.32 11.38
N GLY A 138 5.54 -14.19 10.15
CA GLY A 138 6.10 -14.79 8.95
C GLY A 138 6.20 -16.31 9.08
N ALA A 139 7.37 -16.87 8.71
CA ALA A 139 7.63 -18.31 8.74
C ALA A 139 7.55 -18.94 10.14
N SER A 140 7.65 -18.15 11.22
CA SER A 140 7.48 -18.66 12.58
C SER A 140 6.01 -18.91 12.96
N GLY A 141 5.08 -18.52 12.08
CA GLY A 141 3.65 -18.73 12.24
C GLY A 141 2.97 -17.61 13.01
N GLY A 142 1.93 -17.97 13.77
CA GLY A 142 1.12 -17.03 14.54
C GLY A 142 -0.25 -16.75 13.91
N PRO A 143 -0.98 -15.75 14.41
CA PRO A 143 -2.28 -15.43 13.88
C PRO A 143 -2.18 -14.89 12.44
N MET A 144 -3.11 -15.31 11.59
CA MET A 144 -3.22 -14.82 10.23
C MET A 144 -3.83 -13.43 10.21
N LEU A 145 -3.21 -12.52 9.46
CA LEU A 145 -3.70 -11.19 9.17
C LEU A 145 -4.11 -11.09 7.72
N THR A 146 -5.20 -10.38 7.47
CA THR A 146 -5.71 -10.19 6.11
C THR A 146 -5.13 -8.88 5.58
N LEU A 147 -4.24 -8.99 4.60
CA LEU A 147 -3.61 -7.87 3.92
C LEU A 147 -4.36 -7.55 2.63
N THR A 148 -4.71 -6.30 2.43
CA THR A 148 -5.23 -5.81 1.14
C THR A 148 -4.08 -5.41 0.24
N ILE A 149 -3.74 -6.28 -0.71
CA ILE A 149 -2.73 -6.05 -1.72
C ILE A 149 -3.40 -5.44 -2.95
N GLN A 150 -2.87 -4.30 -3.37
CA GLN A 150 -3.28 -3.62 -4.58
C GLN A 150 -2.21 -3.84 -5.65
N HIS A 151 -2.62 -4.49 -6.73
CA HIS A 151 -1.84 -4.62 -7.95
C HIS A 151 -2.29 -3.55 -8.92
N ALA A 152 -1.35 -2.99 -9.67
CA ALA A 152 -1.70 -2.03 -10.69
C ALA A 152 -0.83 -2.14 -11.93
N THR A 153 -1.41 -1.71 -13.04
CA THR A 153 -0.77 -1.72 -14.35
C THR A 153 -0.90 -0.34 -14.98
N VAL A 154 0.20 0.16 -15.54
CA VAL A 154 0.24 1.32 -16.43
C VAL A 154 0.52 0.84 -17.83
N LEU A 155 -0.34 1.22 -18.78
CA LEU A 155 -0.21 0.82 -20.17
C LEU A 155 -0.54 2.00 -21.10
N MET A 156 0.07 2.02 -22.28
CA MET A 156 -0.24 3.03 -23.30
C MET A 156 -1.25 2.45 -24.28
N LEU A 157 -2.40 3.12 -24.42
CA LEU A 157 -3.42 2.82 -25.40
C LEU A 157 -3.23 3.72 -26.61
N ALA A 158 -3.04 3.10 -27.77
CA ALA A 158 -3.12 3.81 -29.04
C ALA A 158 -4.60 4.07 -29.37
N ASP A 159 -4.92 5.31 -29.73
CA ASP A 159 -6.23 5.64 -30.31
C ASP A 159 -7.45 5.30 -29.42
N ALA A 160 -7.27 5.40 -28.09
CA ALA A 160 -8.28 5.02 -27.11
C ALA A 160 -9.59 5.81 -27.25
N GLN A 161 -9.49 7.08 -27.67
CA GLN A 161 -10.64 7.96 -27.87
C GLN A 161 -11.53 7.54 -29.04
N ASP A 162 -10.96 7.02 -30.14
CA ASP A 162 -11.74 6.72 -31.36
C ASP A 162 -12.22 5.26 -31.43
N LYS A 163 -11.60 4.34 -30.69
CA LYS A 163 -11.92 2.90 -30.77
C LYS A 163 -12.86 2.37 -29.68
N GLY A 164 -13.19 3.17 -28.67
CA GLY A 164 -14.04 2.70 -27.56
C GLY A 164 -13.49 1.46 -26.86
N LEU A 165 -12.17 1.24 -26.90
CA LEU A 165 -11.52 0.13 -26.23
C LEU A 165 -11.56 0.42 -24.74
N ALA A 166 -12.52 -0.19 -24.04
CA ALA A 166 -12.54 -0.19 -22.59
C ALA A 166 -11.23 -0.83 -22.09
N PRO A 167 -10.42 -0.14 -21.27
CA PRO A 167 -9.19 -0.70 -20.71
C PRO A 167 -9.41 -2.02 -19.96
N ASP A 168 -10.64 -2.29 -19.53
CA ASP A 168 -11.09 -3.50 -18.83
C ASP A 168 -10.97 -4.77 -19.68
N ALA A 169 -10.94 -4.66 -21.01
CA ALA A 169 -10.75 -5.80 -21.90
C ALA A 169 -9.28 -6.25 -22.01
N LEU A 170 -8.32 -5.43 -21.55
CA LEU A 170 -6.88 -5.62 -21.76
C LEU A 170 -6.16 -6.24 -20.57
N VAL A 171 -6.73 -6.15 -19.37
CA VAL A 171 -6.16 -6.70 -18.14
C VAL A 171 -7.18 -7.64 -17.50
N THR A 172 -6.86 -8.92 -17.45
CA THR A 172 -7.65 -9.93 -16.75
C THR A 172 -6.87 -10.45 -15.55
N LEU A 173 -7.52 -10.94 -14.51
CA LEU A 173 -6.84 -11.68 -13.45
C LEU A 173 -6.70 -13.15 -13.87
N ASP A 174 -5.54 -13.78 -13.64
CA ASP A 174 -5.43 -15.24 -13.76
C ASP A 174 -6.10 -15.97 -12.58
N SER A 175 -5.99 -17.29 -12.58
CA SER A 175 -6.50 -18.15 -11.51
C SER A 175 -5.88 -17.87 -10.14
N ASN A 176 -4.72 -17.22 -10.10
CA ASN A 176 -4.08 -16.79 -8.86
C ASN A 176 -4.49 -15.37 -8.47
N GLY A 177 -5.29 -14.67 -9.27
CA GLY A 177 -5.61 -13.27 -9.03
C GLY A 177 -4.50 -12.32 -9.46
N ASP A 178 -3.52 -12.77 -10.25
CA ASP A 178 -2.46 -11.92 -10.77
C ASP A 178 -2.90 -11.27 -12.08
N PRO A 179 -2.63 -9.96 -12.30
CA PRO A 179 -3.02 -9.28 -13.53
C PRO A 179 -2.24 -9.81 -14.73
N GLN A 180 -2.95 -10.51 -15.61
CA GLN A 180 -2.51 -10.93 -16.93
C GLN A 180 -2.89 -9.88 -17.96
N PHE A 181 -1.91 -9.54 -18.78
CA PHE A 181 -2.08 -8.62 -19.88
C PHE A 181 -2.26 -9.37 -21.20
N HIS A 182 -3.26 -8.98 -22.00
CA HIS A 182 -3.49 -9.57 -23.32
C HIS A 182 -2.94 -8.64 -24.42
N PRO A 183 -1.70 -8.87 -24.90
CA PRO A 183 -1.08 -8.00 -25.92
C PRO A 183 -1.77 -8.06 -27.29
N SER A 184 -2.70 -9.00 -27.49
CA SER A 184 -3.42 -9.23 -28.76
C SER A 184 -4.36 -8.09 -29.16
N LEU A 185 -4.65 -7.13 -28.26
CA LEU A 185 -5.62 -6.05 -28.47
C LEU A 185 -4.98 -4.72 -28.93
N GLY A 186 -3.72 -4.73 -29.38
CA GLY A 186 -3.13 -3.60 -30.12
C GLY A 186 -2.22 -2.66 -29.33
N THR A 187 -1.75 -3.06 -28.17
CA THR A 187 -0.75 -2.30 -27.40
C THR A 187 0.66 -2.71 -27.83
N GLU A 188 1.30 -1.91 -28.68
CA GLU A 188 2.68 -2.14 -29.13
C GLU A 188 3.74 -1.79 -28.06
N ILE A 189 3.33 -1.23 -26.91
CA ILE A 189 4.21 -0.76 -25.84
C ILE A 189 4.03 -1.66 -24.61
N PRO A 190 5.12 -2.14 -23.99
CA PRO A 190 5.01 -3.00 -22.81
C PRO A 190 4.36 -2.25 -21.64
N ALA A 191 3.40 -2.92 -21.00
CA ALA A 191 2.79 -2.45 -19.77
C ALA A 191 3.79 -2.53 -18.60
N TYR A 192 3.68 -1.61 -17.65
CA TYR A 192 4.44 -1.63 -16.40
C TYR A 192 3.52 -2.04 -15.25
N GLN A 193 3.83 -3.18 -14.63
CA GLN A 193 3.10 -3.73 -13.50
C GLN A 193 3.85 -3.44 -12.20
N PHE A 194 3.10 -3.14 -11.15
CA PHE A 194 3.63 -2.92 -9.81
C PHE A 194 2.56 -3.21 -8.75
N SER A 195 2.96 -3.36 -7.49
CA SER A 195 2.03 -3.58 -6.39
C SER A 195 2.51 -2.90 -5.11
N ASN A 196 1.59 -2.72 -4.16
CA ASN A 196 1.93 -2.27 -2.82
C ASN A 196 2.36 -3.42 -1.87
N ARG A 197 2.50 -4.66 -2.39
CA ARG A 197 2.79 -5.86 -1.57
C ARG A 197 4.00 -5.68 -0.65
N VAL A 198 5.12 -5.21 -1.20
CA VAL A 198 6.36 -5.00 -0.43
C VAL A 198 6.15 -3.99 0.71
N LEU A 199 5.31 -2.97 0.50
CA LEU A 199 4.94 -2.02 1.55
C LEU A 199 4.07 -2.71 2.61
N GLN A 200 3.04 -3.47 2.21
CA GLN A 200 2.17 -4.19 3.15
C GLN A 200 2.95 -5.20 4.00
N GLU A 201 3.89 -5.95 3.40
CA GLU A 201 4.79 -6.86 4.12
C GLU A 201 5.73 -6.12 5.09
N SER A 202 6.22 -4.93 4.71
CA SER A 202 7.03 -4.09 5.60
C SER A 202 6.23 -3.55 6.80
N LEU A 203 4.97 -3.16 6.58
CA LEU A 203 4.04 -2.75 7.64
C LEU A 203 3.67 -3.91 8.56
N LEU A 204 3.49 -5.12 8.01
CA LEU A 204 3.31 -6.36 8.76
C LEU A 204 4.52 -6.63 9.67
N GLY A 205 5.73 -6.59 9.13
CA GLY A 205 6.95 -6.80 9.90
C GLY A 205 7.12 -5.77 11.03
N THR A 206 6.79 -4.50 10.77
CA THR A 206 6.82 -3.43 11.78
C THR A 206 5.80 -3.69 12.88
N THR A 207 4.59 -4.11 12.52
CA THR A 207 3.54 -4.46 13.48
C THR A 207 3.95 -5.66 14.35
N ALA A 208 4.54 -6.69 13.74
CA ALA A 208 5.04 -7.86 14.45
C ALA A 208 6.13 -7.50 15.47
N GLN A 209 7.06 -6.60 15.11
CA GLN A 209 8.08 -6.10 16.02
C GLN A 209 7.48 -5.32 17.21
N ARG A 210 6.52 -4.43 16.94
CA ARG A 210 5.82 -3.68 17.99
C ARG A 210 5.10 -4.62 18.95
N VAL A 211 4.31 -5.55 18.44
CA VAL A 211 3.60 -6.56 19.25
C VAL A 211 4.57 -7.41 20.08
N THR A 212 5.69 -7.83 19.49
CA THR A 212 6.72 -8.61 20.19
C THR A 212 7.33 -7.82 21.35
N ARG A 213 7.62 -6.52 21.15
CA ARG A 213 8.12 -5.65 22.22
C ARG A 213 7.10 -5.46 23.34
N ILE A 214 5.83 -5.25 23.01
CA ILE A 214 4.76 -5.14 24.02
C ILE A 214 4.66 -6.44 24.82
N ARG A 215 4.65 -7.59 24.14
CA ARG A 215 4.62 -8.90 24.80
C ARG A 215 5.81 -9.09 25.74
N GLN A 216 7.02 -8.77 25.28
CA GLN A 216 8.23 -8.90 26.09
C GLN A 216 8.16 -7.99 27.33
N ALA A 217 7.83 -6.71 27.14
CA ALA A 217 7.75 -5.74 28.22
C ALA A 217 6.68 -6.11 29.27
N LEU A 218 5.51 -6.61 28.84
CA LEU A 218 4.47 -7.09 29.75
C LEU A 218 4.90 -8.37 30.49
N SER A 219 5.56 -9.31 29.81
CA SER A 219 6.11 -10.52 30.45
C SER A 219 7.19 -10.19 31.48
N ASP A 220 8.07 -9.25 31.17
CA ASP A 220 9.13 -8.79 32.07
C ASP A 220 8.53 -8.06 33.28
N TYR A 221 7.53 -7.20 33.06
CA TYR A 221 6.79 -6.52 34.12
C TYR A 221 6.12 -7.53 35.07
N VAL A 222 5.38 -8.50 34.54
CA VAL A 222 4.72 -9.56 35.33
C VAL A 222 5.75 -10.37 36.11
N SER A 223 6.89 -10.69 35.51
CA SER A 223 7.95 -11.46 36.17
C SER A 223 8.58 -10.67 37.32
N ALA A 224 8.77 -9.36 37.14
CA ALA A 224 9.28 -8.48 38.19
C ALA A 224 8.27 -8.30 39.34
N GLU A 225 6.99 -8.08 39.03
CA GLU A 225 5.94 -7.99 40.04
C GLU A 225 5.81 -9.29 40.84
N ARG A 226 5.85 -10.45 40.18
CA ARG A 226 5.86 -11.77 40.87
C ARG A 226 7.07 -11.93 41.79
N ALA A 227 8.25 -11.52 41.35
CA ALA A 227 9.45 -11.59 42.18
C ALA A 227 9.35 -10.69 43.42
N ASN A 228 8.69 -9.53 43.30
CA ASN A 228 8.48 -8.60 44.42
C ASN A 228 7.34 -9.05 45.37
N ASP A 229 6.35 -9.79 44.87
CA ASP A 229 5.16 -10.20 45.65
C ASP A 229 5.24 -11.62 46.21
N MET A 230 6.26 -12.42 45.83
CA MET A 230 6.50 -13.76 46.38
C MET A 230 6.56 -13.78 47.92
N ASP A 231 7.02 -12.70 48.54
CA ASP A 231 7.07 -12.55 50.00
C ASP A 231 5.68 -12.34 50.63
N ARG A 232 4.68 -11.92 49.84
CA ARG A 232 3.33 -11.55 50.29
C ARG A 232 2.28 -12.62 49.97
N GLU A 233 2.40 -13.31 48.83
CA GLU A 233 1.51 -14.39 48.42
C GLU A 233 1.55 -15.60 49.38
N LEU A 234 2.73 -15.89 49.96
CA LEU A 234 2.92 -16.92 50.98
C LEU A 234 2.18 -16.63 52.30
N LEU A 235 1.79 -15.37 52.56
CA LEU A 235 1.16 -14.96 53.82
C LEU A 235 -0.37 -14.94 53.76
N ASN A 236 -0.97 -14.66 52.60
CA ASN A 236 -2.40 -14.32 52.53
C ASN A 236 -3.26 -15.16 51.58
N ASN A 237 -2.69 -16.12 50.83
CA ASN A 237 -3.47 -16.93 49.87
C ASN A 237 -4.23 -16.06 48.84
N GLU A 238 -3.77 -14.83 48.61
CA GLU A 238 -4.37 -13.87 47.69
C GLU A 238 -3.89 -14.19 46.27
N TYR A 239 -4.83 -14.55 45.40
CA TYR A 239 -4.58 -14.63 43.97
C TYR A 239 -4.49 -13.19 43.42
N SER A 240 -3.30 -12.71 43.07
CA SER A 240 -3.08 -11.36 42.53
C SER A 240 -2.85 -11.37 41.01
N ASN A 241 -3.52 -10.46 40.29
CA ASN A 241 -3.18 -10.18 38.90
C ASN A 241 -1.93 -9.31 38.84
N PHE A 242 -0.87 -9.84 38.23
CA PHE A 242 0.42 -9.16 38.06
C PHE A 242 0.49 -8.29 36.80
N TYR A 243 -0.52 -8.32 35.92
CA TYR A 243 -0.55 -7.46 34.75
C TYR A 243 -0.81 -6.00 35.15
N PRO A 244 -0.19 -5.03 34.45
CA PRO A 244 -0.42 -3.62 34.72
C PRO A 244 -1.87 -3.27 34.42
N ALA A 245 -2.49 -2.50 35.30
CA ALA A 245 -3.84 -2.02 35.13
C ALA A 245 -3.88 -0.49 35.10
N SER A 246 -4.93 0.08 34.51
CA SER A 246 -5.13 1.53 34.38
C SER A 246 -5.38 2.13 35.78
N ASP A 247 -4.70 3.24 36.18
CA ASP A 247 -4.94 3.85 37.50
C ASP A 247 -6.39 4.35 37.59
N GLY A 248 -7.07 3.93 38.64
CA GLY A 248 -8.49 4.19 38.89
C GLY A 248 -9.20 2.97 39.48
N ASP A 249 -8.74 1.78 39.15
CA ASP A 249 -9.34 0.51 39.59
C ASP A 249 -8.32 -0.29 40.42
N GLN A 250 -8.04 0.16 41.65
CA GLN A 250 -7.28 -0.65 42.61
C GLN A 250 -8.00 -1.98 42.96
N ASP A 251 -9.29 -2.08 42.61
CA ASP A 251 -10.10 -3.30 42.68
C ASP A 251 -9.68 -4.37 41.66
N TYR A 252 -8.75 -4.08 40.74
CA TYR A 252 -8.25 -5.06 39.77
C TYR A 252 -7.39 -6.19 40.38
N ARG A 253 -6.74 -5.93 41.52
CA ARG A 253 -5.92 -6.93 42.22
C ARG A 253 -6.74 -7.85 43.13
N GLN A 254 -7.93 -7.42 43.54
CA GLN A 254 -8.83 -8.19 44.38
C GLN A 254 -10.15 -8.37 43.64
N LEU A 255 -10.33 -9.54 43.00
CA LEU A 255 -11.62 -9.94 42.44
C LEU A 255 -12.61 -10.34 43.56
N THR A 256 -12.77 -9.49 44.57
CA THR A 256 -13.69 -9.69 45.72
C THR A 256 -15.14 -9.32 45.40
N GLY A 257 -15.45 -8.99 44.15
CA GLY A 257 -16.77 -8.51 43.70
C GLY A 257 -17.43 -9.36 42.61
N ALA A 258 -16.96 -10.57 42.32
CA ALA A 258 -17.79 -11.53 41.59
C ALA A 258 -18.99 -11.85 42.49
N THR A 259 -20.10 -11.14 42.31
CA THR A 259 -21.34 -11.45 43.01
C THR A 259 -21.62 -12.94 42.85
N ASP A 260 -21.94 -13.62 43.95
CA ASP A 260 -22.29 -15.05 44.07
C ASP A 260 -23.38 -15.54 43.08
N ASP A 261 -23.92 -14.67 42.23
CA ASP A 261 -24.89 -14.98 41.19
C ASP A 261 -24.28 -15.63 39.93
N GLY A 262 -22.97 -15.94 39.91
CA GLY A 262 -22.34 -16.69 38.80
C GLY A 262 -22.53 -16.04 37.42
N SER A 263 -22.88 -14.75 37.39
CA SER A 263 -23.23 -14.02 36.19
C SER A 263 -21.95 -13.59 35.48
N VAL A 264 -21.35 -14.57 34.82
CA VAL A 264 -20.40 -14.50 33.71
C VAL A 264 -21.04 -13.83 32.47
N SER A 265 -22.17 -13.12 32.64
CA SER A 265 -22.99 -12.54 31.56
C SER A 265 -22.24 -11.49 30.73
N ASN A 266 -21.21 -10.84 31.28
CA ASN A 266 -20.34 -9.92 30.54
C ASN A 266 -19.22 -10.59 29.73
N LEU A 267 -18.98 -11.90 29.92
CA LEU A 267 -18.06 -12.69 29.09
C LEU A 267 -18.74 -13.33 27.86
N ALA A 268 -20.07 -13.41 27.89
CA ALA A 268 -20.89 -13.99 26.83
C ALA A 268 -21.42 -12.96 25.81
N GLY A 269 -21.18 -11.67 26.02
CA GLY A 269 -21.45 -10.65 25.02
C GLY A 269 -20.45 -10.74 23.87
N ALA A 270 -20.92 -10.89 22.62
CA ALA A 270 -20.09 -10.95 21.42
C ALA A 270 -19.07 -9.79 21.28
N GLY A 271 -19.23 -8.69 22.03
CA GLY A 271 -18.32 -7.55 22.06
C GLY A 271 -17.11 -7.65 23.00
N ASN A 272 -17.18 -8.38 24.12
CA ASN A 272 -16.12 -8.34 25.15
C ASN A 272 -15.00 -9.38 24.90
N ALA A 273 -15.16 -10.26 23.90
CA ALA A 273 -14.15 -11.20 23.41
C ALA A 273 -13.32 -11.89 24.53
N ARG A 274 -13.99 -12.29 25.61
CA ARG A 274 -13.42 -13.05 26.74
C ARG A 274 -12.36 -12.29 27.56
N CYS A 275 -12.40 -10.96 27.51
CA CYS A 275 -11.74 -10.11 28.49
C CYS A 275 -12.66 -9.85 29.68
N TYR A 276 -12.19 -10.08 30.89
CA TYR A 276 -13.03 -9.94 32.09
C TYR A 276 -13.39 -8.46 32.39
N GLN A 277 -12.48 -7.52 32.13
CA GLN A 277 -12.56 -6.11 32.56
C GLN A 277 -12.59 -5.10 31.40
N ASN A 278 -12.96 -5.56 30.20
CA ASN A 278 -12.88 -4.81 28.95
C ASN A 278 -11.45 -4.64 28.41
N TRP A 279 -11.40 -4.37 27.12
CA TRP A 279 -10.18 -4.15 26.39
C TRP A 279 -9.74 -2.69 26.52
N ILE A 280 -8.51 -2.49 26.97
CA ILE A 280 -7.88 -1.18 27.15
C ILE A 280 -7.19 -0.82 25.85
N SER A 281 -7.56 0.30 25.23
CA SER A 281 -6.81 0.82 24.09
C SER A 281 -5.42 1.26 24.53
N LEU A 282 -4.39 0.74 23.88
CA LEU A 282 -3.00 1.16 24.09
C LEU A 282 -2.67 2.48 23.38
N THR A 283 -3.66 3.11 22.74
CA THR A 283 -3.49 4.41 22.05
C THR A 283 -4.04 5.58 22.82
N ASP A 284 -4.85 5.30 23.84
CA ASP A 284 -5.62 6.32 24.53
C ASP A 284 -4.76 6.94 25.63
N ILE A 285 -4.16 8.09 25.32
CA ILE A 285 -3.80 9.07 26.34
C ILE A 285 -5.02 9.96 26.45
N ASP A 286 -6.03 9.51 27.16
CA ASP A 286 -7.10 10.43 27.50
C ASP A 286 -6.50 11.43 28.49
N SER A 287 -6.15 12.61 27.97
CA SER A 287 -5.59 13.76 28.70
C SER A 287 -6.46 14.23 29.88
N SER A 288 -7.68 13.71 30.00
CA SER A 288 -8.62 13.95 31.09
C SER A 288 -8.67 12.81 32.12
N SER A 289 -8.15 11.62 31.79
CA SER A 289 -8.08 10.49 32.71
C SER A 289 -6.72 10.47 33.41
N THR A 290 -6.73 10.40 34.74
CA THR A 290 -5.55 10.20 35.58
C THR A 290 -4.96 8.78 35.43
N SER A 291 -5.28 8.07 34.37
CA SER A 291 -4.92 6.68 34.17
C SER A 291 -3.64 6.60 33.35
N PRO A 292 -2.49 6.19 33.93
CA PRO A 292 -1.27 6.04 33.16
C PRO A 292 -1.49 4.90 32.17
N ASP A 293 -1.24 5.26 30.92
CA ASP A 293 -1.08 4.37 29.79
C ASP A 293 -0.31 3.10 30.21
N VAL A 294 -0.91 1.93 29.95
CA VAL A 294 -0.32 0.62 30.23
C VAL A 294 1.09 0.51 29.63
N LEU A 295 1.32 1.10 28.46
CA LEU A 295 2.63 1.08 27.82
C LEU A 295 3.67 1.86 28.61
N SER A 296 3.30 3.03 29.15
CA SER A 296 4.21 3.83 29.97
C SER A 296 4.70 3.11 31.22
N ARG A 297 3.86 2.27 31.85
CA ARG A 297 4.24 1.46 33.03
C ARG A 297 5.27 0.39 32.72
N VAL A 298 5.22 -0.15 31.50
CA VAL A 298 6.18 -1.17 31.03
C VAL A 298 7.35 -0.54 30.26
N GLY A 299 7.51 0.78 30.33
CA GLY A 299 8.63 1.50 29.71
C GLY A 299 8.52 1.64 28.18
N LEU A 300 7.33 1.51 27.62
CA LEU A 300 7.04 1.69 26.19
C LEU A 300 6.30 3.00 25.91
N VAL A 301 6.48 3.51 24.71
CA VAL A 301 5.88 4.77 24.24
C VAL A 301 4.66 4.45 23.36
N TYR A 302 3.48 5.01 23.71
CA TYR A 302 2.23 4.75 23.01
C TYR A 302 2.21 5.16 21.54
N GLN A 303 2.87 6.27 21.15
CA GLN A 303 2.87 6.70 19.75
C GLN A 303 3.54 5.66 18.84
N GLU A 304 4.51 4.93 19.37
CA GLU A 304 5.24 3.90 18.61
C GLU A 304 4.59 2.52 18.74
N HIS A 305 4.15 2.13 19.94
CA HIS A 305 3.74 0.75 20.23
C HIS A 305 2.23 0.57 20.41
N GLY A 306 1.46 1.63 20.64
CA GLY A 306 0.01 1.53 20.82
C GLY A 306 -0.76 1.24 19.54
N ARG A 307 -0.12 1.42 18.38
CA ARG A 307 -0.75 1.27 17.06
C ARG A 307 -0.02 0.26 16.19
N THR A 308 -0.77 -0.43 15.35
CA THR A 308 -0.20 -1.16 14.21
C THR A 308 0.48 -0.19 13.25
N ALA A 309 1.27 -0.70 12.32
CA ALA A 309 1.92 0.14 11.32
C ALA A 309 0.91 0.86 10.39
N TRP A 310 -0.31 0.33 10.28
CA TRP A 310 -1.47 0.94 9.60
C TRP A 310 -2.22 1.97 10.47
N GLY A 311 -1.68 2.32 11.63
CA GLY A 311 -2.28 3.32 12.52
C GLY A 311 -3.51 2.86 13.31
N LYS A 312 -3.90 1.58 13.20
CA LYS A 312 -5.02 0.99 13.95
C LYS A 312 -4.63 0.72 15.40
N SER A 313 -5.58 0.85 16.32
CA SER A 313 -5.35 0.63 17.75
C SER A 313 -4.99 -0.82 18.04
N ILE A 314 -4.01 -0.99 18.91
CA ILE A 314 -3.76 -2.24 19.63
C ILE A 314 -4.44 -2.11 21.00
N GLU A 315 -5.05 -3.19 21.46
CA GLU A 315 -5.77 -3.23 22.73
C GLU A 315 -5.21 -4.33 23.61
N PHE A 316 -5.29 -4.12 24.92
CA PHE A 316 -4.76 -5.02 25.93
C PHE A 316 -5.84 -5.42 26.92
N CYS A 317 -5.84 -6.67 27.33
CA CYS A 317 -6.67 -7.21 28.38
C CYS A 317 -5.77 -7.82 29.47
N PRO A 318 -5.74 -7.28 30.69
CA PRO A 318 -4.95 -7.85 31.79
C PRO A 318 -5.56 -9.13 32.38
N ASN A 319 -6.85 -9.39 32.13
CA ASN A 319 -7.62 -10.53 32.66
C ASN A 319 -8.34 -11.27 31.52
N TYR A 320 -7.56 -11.76 30.57
CA TYR A 320 -8.04 -12.52 29.43
C TYR A 320 -8.24 -14.00 29.79
N ILE A 321 -9.25 -14.59 29.18
CA ILE A 321 -9.58 -16.00 29.39
C ILE A 321 -9.30 -16.75 28.07
N PRO A 322 -8.27 -17.61 28.00
CA PRO A 322 -7.95 -18.34 26.77
C PRO A 322 -9.02 -19.36 26.38
N PRO A 323 -9.21 -19.65 25.08
CA PRO A 323 -10.23 -20.61 24.62
C PRO A 323 -9.95 -22.00 25.17
N GLY A 324 -11.00 -22.68 25.62
CA GLY A 324 -10.90 -24.00 26.26
C GLY A 324 -10.50 -23.98 27.74
N VAL A 325 -10.12 -22.83 28.31
CA VAL A 325 -9.90 -22.70 29.75
C VAL A 325 -11.25 -22.46 30.43
N THR A 326 -11.63 -23.38 31.32
CA THR A 326 -12.78 -23.21 32.22
C THR A 326 -12.29 -22.52 33.47
N MET A 327 -12.94 -21.41 33.84
CA MET A 327 -12.60 -20.67 35.05
C MET A 327 -13.02 -21.48 36.26
N ASP A 328 -12.17 -21.54 37.27
CA ASP A 328 -12.61 -21.81 38.63
C ASP A 328 -13.21 -20.49 39.14
N PRO A 329 -14.49 -20.44 39.57
CA PRO A 329 -15.10 -19.22 40.10
C PRO A 329 -14.30 -18.62 41.26
N ASP A 330 -13.62 -19.49 42.02
CA ASP A 330 -12.85 -19.13 43.21
C ASP A 330 -11.36 -18.88 42.91
N LYS A 331 -10.91 -19.09 41.65
CA LYS A 331 -9.53 -18.83 41.24
C LYS A 331 -9.49 -17.98 39.98
N PRO A 332 -9.08 -16.72 40.10
CA PRO A 332 -8.97 -15.86 38.96
C PRO A 332 -7.91 -16.35 37.95
N PRO A 333 -8.13 -16.13 36.65
CA PRO A 333 -7.21 -16.54 35.59
C PRO A 333 -6.43 -15.33 35.14
N PHE A 334 -5.16 -15.29 35.49
CA PHE A 334 -4.30 -14.15 35.19
C PHE A 334 -3.55 -14.36 33.88
N TYR A 335 -4.27 -14.50 32.77
CA TYR A 335 -3.64 -14.38 31.45
C TYR A 335 -3.83 -12.97 30.93
N GLY A 336 -2.76 -12.39 30.42
CA GLY A 336 -2.85 -11.18 29.62
C GLY A 336 -3.14 -11.55 28.18
N ALA A 337 -3.78 -10.67 27.43
CA ALA A 337 -3.83 -10.78 25.99
C ALA A 337 -3.76 -9.43 25.32
N ILE A 338 -3.21 -9.43 24.12
CA ILE A 338 -3.25 -8.31 23.20
C ILE A 338 -4.19 -8.67 22.05
N ARG A 339 -4.97 -7.70 21.58
CA ARG A 339 -5.72 -7.84 20.33
C ARG A 339 -5.58 -6.64 19.43
N PHE A 340 -5.82 -6.87 18.15
CA PHE A 340 -5.97 -5.83 17.13
C PHE A 340 -6.76 -6.41 15.95
N ARG A 341 -7.20 -5.55 15.03
CA ARG A 341 -8.05 -5.96 13.90
C ARG A 341 -7.30 -6.89 12.94
N LYS A 342 -7.96 -7.95 12.48
CA LYS A 342 -7.44 -8.89 11.47
C LYS A 342 -7.31 -8.22 10.11
N ASP A 343 -8.35 -7.48 9.72
CA ASP A 343 -8.31 -6.60 8.56
C ASP A 343 -7.66 -5.29 8.99
N VAL A 344 -6.52 -4.97 8.39
CA VAL A 344 -5.71 -3.82 8.74
C VAL A 344 -6.14 -2.55 8.02
N VAL A 345 -6.96 -2.68 6.97
CA VAL A 345 -7.47 -1.58 6.15
C VAL A 345 -8.89 -1.19 6.58
N ASN A 346 -9.78 -2.18 6.72
CA ASN A 346 -11.18 -1.93 7.06
C ASN A 346 -11.42 -2.02 8.57
N ASP A 347 -12.20 -1.07 9.12
CA ASP A 347 -12.62 -1.11 10.54
C ASP A 347 -13.69 -2.20 10.82
N ALA A 348 -14.23 -2.79 9.76
CA ALA A 348 -15.10 -3.95 9.83
C ALA A 348 -14.23 -5.22 9.77
N GLY A 349 -14.15 -5.97 10.87
CA GLY A 349 -13.38 -7.21 10.84
C GLY A 349 -13.26 -7.94 12.17
N ASN A 350 -12.89 -9.22 12.06
CA ASN A 350 -12.56 -10.09 13.18
C ASN A 350 -11.32 -9.57 13.92
N TRP A 351 -11.21 -9.89 15.21
CA TRP A 351 -10.05 -9.56 16.03
C TRP A 351 -9.06 -10.71 16.06
N VAL A 352 -7.77 -10.39 15.95
CA VAL A 352 -6.67 -11.30 16.26
C VAL A 352 -6.34 -11.17 17.73
N HIS A 353 -6.22 -12.31 18.43
CA HIS A 353 -5.87 -12.37 19.84
C HIS A 353 -4.51 -13.05 20.02
N ILE A 354 -3.67 -12.48 20.87
CA ILE A 354 -2.37 -13.02 21.24
C ILE A 354 -2.33 -13.08 22.77
N THR A 355 -2.42 -14.29 23.31
CA THR A 355 -2.24 -14.54 24.74
C THR A 355 -0.78 -14.31 25.12
N LEU A 356 -0.55 -13.69 26.27
CA LEU A 356 0.76 -13.34 26.83
C LEU A 356 1.32 -14.45 27.72
#